data_AF-A0A0H4TEH7-F1
#
_entry.id   AF-A0A0H4TEH7-F1
#
_cell.length_a   1.000
_cell.length_b   1.000
_cell.length_c   1.000
_cell.angle_alpha   90.00
_cell.angle_beta   90.00
_cell.angle_gamma   90.00
#
_symmetry.space_group_name_H-M   'P 1'
#
loop_
_entity.id
_entity.type
_entity.pdbx_description
1 polymer ?
#
loop_
_entity_poly.entity_id
_entity_poly.type
_entity_poly.pdbx_seq_one_letter_code
_entity_poly.pdbx_strand_id
1 'polypeptide(L)' 'TGKTLFVISRSDRLVERAVRNLATVNVITTSQLNTYDVLWADTVIFTGDSIGQVGSRAFEVAADDFVRDEKGAP' A
#
# COMPACT_ATOMS: atom_id res chain seq x y z
N THR A 1 9.73 18.67 5.89
CA THR A 1 8.40 18.98 5.32
C THR A 1 7.75 17.65 5.03
N GLY A 2 6.65 17.30 5.71
CA GLY A 2 6.06 15.95 5.65
C GLY A 2 5.28 15.70 4.35
N LYS A 3 5.76 14.78 3.52
CA LYS A 3 5.07 14.27 2.33
C LYS A 3 4.04 13.24 2.76
N THR A 4 2.79 13.37 2.29
CA THR A 4 1.73 12.43 2.65
C THR A 4 1.16 11.76 1.41
N LEU A 5 0.99 10.44 1.49
CA LEU A 5 0.35 9.61 0.47
C LEU A 5 -1.02 9.17 0.97
N PHE A 6 -2.07 9.53 0.24
CA PHE A 6 -3.42 9.04 0.46
C PHE A 6 -3.71 7.89 -0.50
N VAL A 7 -4.04 6.74 0.07
CA VAL A 7 -4.50 5.56 -0.66
C VAL A 7 -6.01 5.44 -0.48
N ILE A 8 -6.73 5.68 -1.57
CA ILE A 8 -8.19 5.74 -1.58
C ILE A 8 -8.81 4.68 -2.49
N SER A 9 -10.06 4.33 -2.22
CA SER A 9 -10.83 3.51 -3.14
C SER A 9 -11.27 4.38 -4.33
N ARG A 10 -11.51 3.76 -5.48
CA ARG A 10 -12.01 4.46 -6.66
C ARG A 10 -13.41 5.06 -6.45
N SER A 11 -14.14 4.59 -5.43
CA SER A 11 -15.43 5.14 -4.99
C SER A 11 -15.31 6.45 -4.21
N ASP A 12 -14.15 6.73 -3.59
CA ASP A 12 -13.99 7.82 -2.61
C ASP A 12 -13.68 9.18 -3.25
N ARG A 13 -14.54 9.63 -4.17
CA ARG A 13 -14.36 10.89 -4.90
C ARG A 13 -14.41 12.14 -4.03
N LEU A 14 -15.10 12.08 -2.89
CA LEU A 14 -15.16 13.20 -1.94
C LEU A 14 -13.80 13.44 -1.29
N VAL A 15 -13.18 12.38 -0.78
CA VAL A 15 -11.85 12.42 -0.15
C VAL A 15 -10.82 12.89 -1.17
N GLU A 16 -10.87 12.32 -2.38
CA GLU A 16 -10.00 12.70 -3.49
C GLU A 16 -10.03 14.21 -3.76
N ARG A 17 -11.23 14.81 -3.84
CA ARG A 17 -11.40 16.24 -4.12
C ARG A 17 -10.93 17.11 -2.95
N ALA A 18 -11.16 16.67 -1.72
CA ALA A 18 -10.79 17.42 -0.52
C ALA A 18 -9.26 17.53 -0.36
N VAL A 19 -8.54 16.42 -0.55
CA VAL A 19 -7.10 16.37 -0.24
C VAL A 19 -6.20 16.74 -1.43
N ARG A 20 -6.71 16.73 -2.67
CA ARG A 20 -5.97 17.11 -3.89
C ARG A 20 -5.50 18.57 -3.88
N ASN A 21 -6.10 19.44 -3.07
CA ASN A 21 -5.70 20.84 -2.95
C ASN A 21 -4.51 21.08 -2.01
N LEU A 22 -4.00 20.05 -1.34
CA LEU A 22 -2.90 20.18 -0.38
C LEU A 22 -1.55 20.04 -1.08
N ALA A 23 -0.65 21.00 -0.85
CA ALA A 23 0.60 21.14 -1.60
C ALA A 23 1.61 19.97 -1.44
N THR A 24 1.52 19.20 -0.36
CA THR A 24 2.44 18.10 -0.04
C THR A 24 1.78 16.72 -0.06
N VAL A 25 0.60 16.61 -0.67
CA VAL A 25 -0.21 15.40 -0.68
C VAL A 25 -0.33 14.82 -2.08
N ASN A 26 0.00 13.54 -2.20
CA ASN A 26 -0.32 12.75 -3.38
C ASN A 26 -1.49 11.80 -3.07
N VAL A 27 -2.42 11.69 -4.02
CA VAL A 27 -3.57 10.79 -3.93
C VAL A 27 -3.45 9.75 -5.01
N ILE A 28 -3.56 8.48 -4.62
CA ILE A 28 -3.53 7.34 -5.52
C ILE A 28 -4.64 6.37 -5.18
N THR A 29 -5.03 5.57 -6.17
CA THR A 29 -5.95 4.45 -5.96
C THR A 29 -5.19 3.19 -5.57
N THR A 30 -5.85 2.26 -4.87
CA THR A 30 -5.25 0.96 -4.47
C THR A 30 -4.63 0.19 -5.64
N SER A 31 -5.19 0.31 -6.85
CA SER A 31 -4.66 -0.33 -8.05
C SER A 31 -3.36 0.28 -8.59
N GLN A 32 -3.01 1.48 -8.16
CA GLN A 32 -1.84 2.24 -8.64
C GLN A 32 -0.74 2.35 -7.57
N LEU A 33 -0.89 1.63 -6.46
CA LEU A 33 0.09 1.66 -5.36
C LEU A 33 1.40 1.01 -5.79
N ASN A 34 2.44 1.84 -5.93
CA ASN A 34 3.81 1.39 -6.19
C ASN A 34 4.72 1.62 -4.98
N THR A 35 5.79 0.85 -4.88
CA THR A 35 6.81 0.98 -3.83
C THR A 35 7.46 2.35 -3.81
N TYR A 36 7.63 2.99 -4.98
CA TYR A 36 8.19 4.33 -5.08
C TYR A 36 7.35 5.37 -4.32
N ASP A 37 6.02 5.29 -4.45
CA ASP A 37 5.10 6.23 -3.79
C ASP A 37 5.18 6.09 -2.27
N VAL A 38 5.34 4.85 -1.79
CA VAL A 38 5.52 4.54 -0.37
C VAL A 38 6.85 5.11 0.16
N LEU A 39 7.94 4.93 -0.57
CA LEU A 39 9.26 5.44 -0.18
C LEU A 39 9.38 6.97 -0.27
N TRP A 40 8.57 7.60 -1.12
CA TRP A 40 8.54 9.04 -1.26
C TRP A 40 7.80 9.74 -0.12
N ALA A 41 6.84 9.07 0.53
CA ALA A 41 6.00 9.67 1.55
C ALA A 41 6.52 9.43 2.97
N ASP A 42 6.47 10.47 3.81
CA ASP A 42 6.74 10.37 5.25
C ASP A 42 5.55 9.77 6.00
N THR A 43 4.34 9.87 5.45
CA THR A 43 3.11 9.35 6.06
C THR A 43 2.20 8.77 4.98
N VAL A 44 1.70 7.56 5.21
CA VAL A 44 0.76 6.88 4.32
C VAL A 44 -0.57 6.69 5.04
N ILE A 45 -1.66 7.19 4.45
CA ILE A 45 -3.00 7.13 5.01
C ILE A 45 -3.88 6.30 4.09
N PHE A 46 -4.47 5.23 4.64
CA PHE A 46 -5.42 4.37 3.94
C PHE A 46 -6.83 4.70 4.38
N THR A 47 -7.77 4.76 3.44
CA THR A 47 -9.21 4.74 3.75
C THR A 47 -9.65 3.34 4.16
N GLY A 48 -10.74 3.24 4.93
CA GLY A 48 -11.25 1.96 5.43
C GLY A 48 -11.56 0.95 4.32
N ASP A 49 -12.05 1.40 3.17
CA ASP A 49 -12.31 0.51 2.03
C ASP A 49 -11.01 0.09 1.32
N SER A 50 -9.99 0.95 1.35
CA SER A 50 -8.70 0.69 0.68
C SER A 50 -7.86 -0.35 1.39
N ILE A 51 -7.90 -0.40 2.72
CA ILE A 51 -7.06 -1.32 3.49
C ILE A 51 -7.43 -2.79 3.18
N GLY A 52 -8.73 -3.07 3.02
CA GLY A 52 -9.22 -4.40 2.65
C GLY A 52 -8.78 -4.83 1.26
N GLN A 53 -8.76 -3.90 0.30
CA GLN A 53 -8.35 -4.16 -1.09
C GLN A 53 -6.85 -4.40 -1.24
N VAL A 54 -6.02 -3.75 -0.43
CA VAL A 54 -4.56 -3.92 -0.44
C VAL A 54 -4.19 -5.23 0.27
N GLY A 55 -4.78 -5.51 1.44
CA GLY A 55 -4.49 -6.70 2.22
C GLY A 55 -4.99 -8.02 1.59
N SER A 56 -6.03 -7.97 0.75
CA SER A 56 -6.54 -9.16 0.06
C SER A 56 -5.62 -9.66 -1.05
N ARG A 57 -4.67 -8.84 -1.53
CA ARG A 57 -3.56 -9.30 -2.37
C ARG A 57 -2.51 -9.89 -1.46
N ALA A 58 -2.85 -11.00 -0.79
CA ALA A 58 -1.86 -11.79 -0.10
C ALA A 58 -0.81 -12.18 -1.15
N PHE A 59 0.42 -11.69 -0.98
CA PHE A 59 1.58 -12.41 -1.49
C PHE A 59 1.64 -13.69 -0.67
N GLU A 60 0.76 -14.64 -0.99
CA GLU A 60 0.70 -15.95 -0.37
C GLU A 60 1.99 -16.65 -0.79
N VAL A 61 3.04 -16.43 0.01
CA VAL A 61 4.24 -17.24 -0.06
C VAL A 61 3.78 -18.61 0.41
N ALA A 62 3.54 -19.50 -0.55
CA ALA A 62 3.20 -20.87 -0.25
C ALA A 62 4.24 -21.42 0.73
N ALA A 63 3.80 -22.18 1.73
CA ALA A 63 4.72 -22.79 2.69
C ALA A 63 5.79 -23.66 2.00
N ASP A 64 5.51 -24.09 0.77
CA ASP A 64 6.37 -24.89 -0.10
C ASP A 64 7.49 -24.08 -0.80
N ASP A 65 7.41 -22.74 -0.80
CA ASP A 65 8.44 -21.84 -1.36
C ASP A 65 9.63 -21.62 -0.40
N PHE A 66 9.50 -22.04 0.86
CA PHE A 66 10.59 -22.00 1.82
C PHE A 66 11.54 -23.19 1.60
N VAL A 67 12.74 -22.92 1.07
CA VAL A 67 13.84 -23.90 1.03
C VAL A 67 14.22 -24.27 2.46
N ARG A 68 13.83 -25.47 2.89
CA ARG A 68 14.27 -26.05 4.16
C ARG A 68 15.61 -26.72 3.92
N ASP A 69 16.67 -26.15 4.48
CA ASP A 69 17.95 -26.82 4.56
C ASP A 69 17.78 -27.98 5.56
N GLU A 70 17.51 -29.18 5.06
CA GLU A 70 17.51 -30.38 5.88
C GLU A 70 18.93 -30.55 6.41
N LYS A 71 19.09 -30.13 7.67
CA LYS A 71 20.23 -30.39 8.55
C LYS A 71 20.98 -31.64 8.11
N GLY A 72 22.27 -31.42 7.82
CA GLY A 72 23.24 -32.45 7.51
C GLY A 72 23.03 -33.72 8.32
N ALA A 73 22.87 -34.83 7.60
CA ALA A 73 23.04 -36.14 8.16
C ALA A 73 24.47 -36.27 8.73
N PRO A 74 24.64 -36.93 9.88
CA PRO A 74 25.94 -37.09 10.53
C PRO A 74 26.94 -37.87 9.68
#